data_AF-A0A3S3RWH8-F1
#
_entry.id   AF-A0A3S3RWH8-F1
#
_cell.length_a   1.000
_cell.length_b   1.000
_cell.length_c   1.000
_cell.angle_alpha   90.00
_cell.angle_beta   90.00
_cell.angle_gamma   90.00
#
_symmetry.space_group_name_H-M   'P 1'
#
loop_
_entity.id
_entity.type
_entity.pdbx_description
1 polymer ?
#
loop_
_entity_poly.entity_id
_entity_poly.type
_entity_poly.pdbx_seq_one_letter_code
_entity_poly.pdbx_strand_id
1 'polypeptide(L)' 'MKCRTCNQDTKSGDRDKQAICCDACKQYFHISCQNVDFEEFNIQKKLKNNGFKWLCTSCTMRFNEAFFRVKQMESKLDDL' A
#
# COMPACT_ATOMS: atom_id res chain seq x y z
N MET A 1 -6.25 -17.03 4.78
CA MET A 1 -6.57 -15.63 4.46
C MET A 1 -6.26 -15.46 2.98
N LYS A 2 -7.11 -14.76 2.24
CA LYS A 2 -7.06 -14.76 0.76
C LYS A 2 -6.51 -13.45 0.23
N CYS A 3 -5.75 -13.54 -0.85
CA CYS A 3 -5.25 -12.38 -1.59
C CYS A 3 -6.42 -11.70 -2.26
N ARG A 4 -6.58 -10.40 -2.06
CA ARG A 4 -7.68 -9.64 -2.66
C ARG A 4 -7.55 -9.53 -4.18
N THR A 5 -6.35 -9.66 -4.75
CA THR A 5 -6.12 -9.57 -6.20
C THR A 5 -6.46 -10.87 -6.92
N CYS A 6 -5.91 -12.01 -6.48
CA CYS A 6 -6.06 -13.29 -7.19
C CYS A 6 -7.03 -14.27 -6.50
N ASN A 7 -7.57 -13.90 -5.33
CA ASN A 7 -8.48 -14.71 -4.51
C ASN A 7 -7.93 -16.06 -4.02
N GLN A 8 -6.62 -16.30 -4.21
CA GLN A 8 -5.92 -17.49 -3.72
C GLN A 8 -5.45 -17.29 -2.28
N ASP A 9 -5.18 -18.39 -1.57
CA ASP A 9 -4.66 -18.33 -0.21
C ASP A 9 -3.27 -17.68 -0.15
N THR A 10 -3.09 -16.79 0.82
CA THR A 10 -1.81 -16.14 1.10
C THR A 10 -0.98 -16.90 2.14
N LYS A 11 -1.45 -18.08 2.56
CA LYS A 11 -0.70 -18.99 3.40
C LYS A 11 -0.20 -20.12 2.53
N SER A 12 1.09 -20.17 2.30
CA SER A 12 1.79 -21.34 1.78
C SER A 12 3.23 -21.20 2.25
N GLY A 13 3.86 -22.29 2.69
CA GLY A 13 5.21 -22.31 3.26
C GLY A 13 6.35 -21.92 2.31
N ASP A 14 6.04 -21.14 1.27
CA ASP A 14 6.94 -20.60 0.26
C ASP A 14 7.20 -19.12 0.52
N ARG A 15 8.46 -18.69 0.42
CA ARG A 15 8.83 -17.28 0.63
C ARG A 15 8.17 -16.34 -0.38
N ASP A 16 7.89 -16.82 -1.59
CA ASP A 16 7.26 -16.07 -2.69
C ASP A 16 5.74 -15.88 -2.51
N LYS A 17 5.12 -16.60 -1.58
CA LYS A 17 3.69 -16.48 -1.25
C LYS A 17 3.46 -15.66 0.02
N GLN A 18 4.47 -14.94 0.46
CA GLN A 18 4.35 -14.03 1.60
C GLN A 18 3.26 -12.98 1.36
N ALA A 19 2.46 -12.79 2.41
CA ALA A 19 1.31 -11.91 2.40
C ALA A 19 1.68 -10.57 3.04
N ILE A 20 1.22 -9.49 2.43
CA ILE A 20 1.28 -8.14 2.98
C ILE A 20 -0.14 -7.63 3.26
N CYS A 21 -0.30 -6.85 4.31
CA CYS A 21 -1.59 -6.26 4.69
C CYS A 21 -1.56 -4.76 4.43
N CYS A 22 -2.59 -4.25 3.74
CA CYS A 22 -2.74 -2.83 3.47
C CYS A 22 -3.16 -2.08 4.73
N ASP A 23 -2.44 -1.02 5.09
CA ASP A 23 -2.75 -0.27 6.31
C ASP A 23 -4.08 0.49 6.22
N ALA A 24 -4.53 0.86 5.02
CA ALA A 24 -5.79 1.57 4.82
C ALA A 24 -7.01 0.64 4.77
N CYS A 25 -7.01 -0.36 3.86
CA CYS A 25 -8.20 -1.21 3.66
C CYS A 25 -8.18 -2.52 4.45
N LYS A 26 -7.09 -2.81 5.18
CA LYS A 26 -6.88 -4.02 5.99
C LYS A 26 -7.05 -5.35 5.20
N GLN A 27 -6.94 -5.29 3.88
CA GLN A 27 -6.96 -6.46 3.00
C GLN A 27 -5.55 -7.03 2.83
N TYR A 28 -5.49 -8.34 2.58
CA TYR A 28 -4.24 -9.06 2.36
C TYR A 28 -3.97 -9.26 0.88
N PHE A 29 -2.70 -9.20 0.51
CA PHE A 29 -2.24 -9.33 -0.86
C PHE A 29 -0.97 -10.20 -0.87
N HIS A 30 -0.76 -10.99 -1.94
CA HIS A 30 0.58 -11.51 -2.19
C HIS A 30 1.49 -10.36 -2.62
N ILE A 31 2.74 -10.39 -2.18
CA ILE A 31 3.77 -9.41 -2.60
C ILE A 31 3.88 -9.39 -4.14
N SER A 32 3.92 -10.58 -4.76
CA SER A 32 3.96 -10.76 -6.21
C SER A 32 2.72 -10.18 -6.91
N CYS A 33 1.53 -10.29 -6.32
CA CYS A 33 0.30 -9.70 -6.88
C CYS A 33 0.25 -8.17 -6.79
N GLN A 34 1.17 -7.54 -6.06
CA GLN A 34 1.27 -6.09 -5.95
C GLN A 34 2.56 -5.54 -6.56
N ASN A 35 3.39 -6.41 -7.17
CA ASN A 35 4.72 -6.06 -7.70
C ASN A 35 5.56 -5.26 -6.69
N VAL A 36 5.44 -5.59 -5.40
CA VAL A 36 6.18 -4.91 -4.33
C VAL A 36 7.54 -5.59 -4.20
N ASP A 37 8.60 -4.80 -4.15
CA ASP A 37 9.91 -5.32 -3.76
C ASP A 37 9.89 -5.68 -2.27
N PHE A 38 10.15 -6.95 -1.96
CA PHE A 38 10.07 -7.45 -0.58
C PHE A 38 11.16 -6.87 0.32
N GLU A 39 12.35 -6.61 -0.21
CA GLU A 39 13.44 -6.03 0.57
C GLU A 39 13.11 -4.60 0.94
N GLU A 40 12.61 -3.82 -0.03
CA GLU A 40 12.15 -2.45 0.21
C GLU A 40 11.04 -2.42 1.27
N PHE A 41 10.04 -3.30 1.16
CA PHE A 41 8.98 -3.40 2.17
C PHE A 41 9.54 -3.74 3.56
N ASN A 42 10.47 -4.69 3.67
CA ASN A 42 11.05 -5.05 4.96
C ASN A 42 11.85 -3.91 5.59
N ILE A 43 12.52 -3.10 4.78
CA ILE A 43 13.22 -1.90 5.24
C ILE A 43 12.20 -0.88 5.75
N GLN A 44 11.16 -0.57 4.97
CA GLN A 44 10.11 0.36 5.36
C GLN A 44 9.35 -0.09 6.63
N LYS A 45 9.10 -1.40 6.77
CA LYS A 45 8.45 -1.96 7.96
C LYS A 45 9.26 -1.75 9.24
N LYS A 46 10.60 -1.76 9.14
CA LYS A 46 11.53 -1.51 10.25
C LYS A 46 11.62 -0.04 10.63
N LEU A 47 11.28 0.89 9.74
CA LEU A 47 11.20 2.31 10.06
C LEU A 47 10.08 2.53 11.09
N LYS A 48 10.43 3.11 12.25
CA LYS A 48 9.48 3.52 13.29
C LYS A 48 8.87 4.87 12.94
N ASN A 49 8.07 4.92 11.87
CA ASN A 49 7.22 6.08 11.58
C ASN A 49 5.76 5.76 11.94
N ASN A 50 5.04 6.77 12.47
CA ASN A 50 3.62 6.68 12.82
C ASN A 50 2.67 6.76 11.60
N GLY A 51 3.22 6.69 10.37
CA GLY A 51 2.45 6.76 9.12
C GLY A 51 2.03 5.39 8.59
N PHE A 52 1.34 5.40 7.44
CA PHE A 52 1.08 4.19 6.66
C PHE A 52 2.41 3.59 6.19
N LYS A 53 2.67 2.33 6.55
CA LYS A 53 3.89 1.61 6.18
C LYS A 53 3.75 1.00 4.78
N TRP A 54 2.55 0.56 4.43
CA TRP A 54 2.26 0.10 3.08
C TRP A 54 0.79 0.24 2.72
N LEU A 55 0.55 0.68 1.48
CA LEU A 55 -0.76 0.78 0.86
C LEU A 55 -0.80 -0.08 -0.41
N CYS A 56 -1.90 -0.81 -0.61
CA CYS A 56 -2.14 -1.51 -1.86
C CYS A 56 -2.33 -0.51 -3.02
N THR A 57 -2.11 -0.94 -4.26
CA THR A 57 -2.15 -0.08 -5.45
C THR A 57 -3.39 0.80 -5.51
N SER A 58 -4.57 0.26 -5.19
CA SER A 58 -5.83 1.02 -5.18
C SER A 58 -5.88 2.09 -4.09
N CYS A 59 -5.36 1.80 -2.90
CA CYS A 59 -5.29 2.77 -1.82
C CYS A 59 -4.25 3.86 -2.11
N THR A 60 -3.09 3.49 -2.66
CA THR A 60 -2.05 4.43 -3.10
C THR A 60 -2.58 5.38 -4.16
N MET A 61 -3.30 4.88 -5.16
CA MET A 61 -3.91 5.71 -6.20
C MET A 61 -4.89 6.73 -5.61
N ARG A 62 -5.81 6.29 -4.74
CA ARG A 62 -6.78 7.19 -4.07
C ARG A 62 -6.11 8.20 -3.15
N PHE A 63 -5.08 7.79 -2.43
CA PHE A 63 -4.30 8.69 -1.57
C PHE A 63 -3.64 9.79 -2.41
N ASN A 64 -2.99 9.41 -3.52
CA ASN A 64 -2.36 10.35 -4.43
C ASN A 64 -3.38 11.30 -5.05
N GLU A 65 -4.54 10.80 -5.53
CA GLU A 65 -5.62 11.64 -6.05
C GLU A 65 -6.10 12.67 -5.03
N ALA A 66 -6.33 12.25 -3.78
CA ALA A 66 -6.71 13.15 -2.69
C ALA A 66 -5.63 14.19 -2.42
N PHE A 67 -4.36 13.77 -2.38
CA PHE A 67 -3.22 14.65 -2.16
C PHE A 67 -3.07 15.70 -3.26
N PHE A 68 -3.21 15.31 -4.53
CA PHE A 68 -3.16 16.24 -5.65
C PHE A 68 -4.30 17.25 -5.62
N ARG A 69 -5.51 16.83 -5.23
CA ARG A 69 -6.65 17.74 -5.08
C ARG A 69 -6.40 18.77 -3.98
N VAL A 70 -5.88 18.35 -2.83
CA VAL A 70 -5.53 19.26 -1.73
C VAL A 70 -4.50 20.27 -2.20
N LYS A 71 -3.40 19.82 -2.83
CA LYS A 71 -2.39 20.73 -3.39
C LYS A 71 -2.95 21.73 -4.40
N GLN A 72 -3.89 21.30 -5.24
CA GLN A 72 -4.53 22.20 -6.19
C GLN A 72 -5.41 23.24 -5.49
N MET A 73 -6.05 22.90 -4.38
CA MET A 73 -6.83 23.85 -3.59
C MET A 73 -5.94 24.84 -2.84
N GLU A 74 -4.81 24.39 -2.29
CA GLU A 74 -3.82 25.25 -1.64
C GLU A 74 -3.27 26.29 -2.63
N SER A 75 -2.86 25.87 -3.84
CA SER A 75 -2.40 26.81 -4.87
C SER A 75 -3.43 27.89 -5.21
N LYS A 76 -4.71 27.53 -5.31
CA LYS A 76 -5.78 28.49 -5.60
C LYS A 76 -6.06 29.46 -4.44
N LEU A 77 -5.72 29.07 -3.21
CA LEU A 77 -5.83 29.94 -2.05
C LEU A 77 -4.67 30.93 -1.98
N ASP A 78 -3.46 30.51 -2.35
CA ASP A 78 -2.28 31.38 -2.42
C ASP A 78 -2.39 32.44 -3.55
N ASP A 79 -3.19 32.16 -4.58
CA ASP A 79 -3.45 33.08 -5.71
C ASP A 79 -4.50 34.18 -5.39
N LEU A 80 -5.09 34.20 -4.19
CA LEU A 80 -6.11 35.16 -3.72
C LEU A 80 -5.52 36.24 -2.80
#